data_AF-A0A4Z0QKZ9-F1
#
_entry.id   AF-A0A4Z0QKZ9-F1
#
_cell.length_a   1.000
_cell.length_b   1.000
_cell.length_c   1.000
_cell.angle_alpha   90.00
_cell.angle_beta   90.00
_cell.angle_gamma   90.00
#
_symmetry.space_group_name_H-M   'P 1'
#
loop_
_entity.id
_entity.type
_entity.pdbx_description
1 polymer ?
#
loop_
_entity_poly.entity_id
_entity_poly.type
_entity_poly.pdbx_seq_one_letter_code
_entity_poly.pdbx_strand_id
1 'polypeptide(L)'
;MDYNQIENILLSFGLEQHSNSEGTHFTFHKGKKHKIIFERLKPLDNGGAGGYLFAKVLEEYKNQCSKNGHISVRKINSEIELRNLVQQVIMHFDSIY
;
A
#
# COMPACT_ATOMS: atom_id res chain seq x y z
N MET A 1 -5.20 -10.00 -8.01
CA MET A 1 -6.14 -8.97 -7.53
C MET A 1 -6.25 -7.89 -8.60
N ASP A 2 -7.46 -7.44 -8.87
CA ASP A 2 -7.70 -6.33 -9.80
C ASP A 2 -7.52 -4.96 -9.13
N TYR A 3 -7.55 -3.89 -9.93
CA TYR A 3 -7.36 -2.51 -9.46
C TYR A 3 -8.42 -2.09 -8.43
N ASN A 4 -9.70 -2.33 -8.73
CA ASN A 4 -10.82 -1.90 -7.89
C ASN A 4 -10.80 -2.60 -6.54
N GLN A 5 -10.44 -3.89 -6.51
CA GLN A 5 -10.27 -4.64 -5.26
C GLN A 5 -9.21 -4.00 -4.37
N ILE A 6 -8.03 -3.70 -4.91
CA ILE A 6 -6.93 -3.10 -4.15
C ILE A 6 -7.31 -1.70 -3.67
N GLU A 7 -7.89 -0.88 -4.54
CA GLU A 7 -8.37 0.46 -4.20
C GLU A 7 -9.38 0.42 -3.04
N ASN A 8 -10.41 -0.44 -3.14
CA ASN A 8 -11.43 -0.57 -2.09
C ASN A 8 -10.84 -1.02 -0.76
N ILE A 9 -9.85 -1.93 -0.77
CA ILE A 9 -9.15 -2.34 0.44
C ILE A 9 -8.43 -1.13 1.07
N LEU A 10 -7.64 -0.40 0.29
CA LEU A 10 -6.86 0.74 0.78
C LEU A 10 -7.76 1.85 1.34
N LEU A 11 -8.84 2.18 0.63
CA LEU A 11 -9.85 3.15 1.10
C LEU A 11 -10.55 2.69 2.38
N SER A 12 -10.81 1.38 2.55
CA SER A 12 -11.45 0.86 3.76
C SER A 12 -10.64 1.06 5.04
N PHE A 13 -9.33 1.31 4.92
CA PHE A 13 -8.45 1.65 6.04
C PHE A 13 -8.34 3.16 6.30
N GLY A 14 -9.13 3.99 5.61
CA GLY A 14 -9.10 5.45 5.79
C GLY A 14 -7.88 6.13 5.18
N LEU A 15 -7.22 5.50 4.20
CA LEU A 15 -6.12 6.12 3.47
C LEU A 15 -6.66 7.15 2.47
N GLU A 16 -6.01 8.31 2.39
CA GLU A 16 -6.35 9.36 1.43
C GLU A 16 -5.74 9.06 0.06
N GLN A 17 -6.55 9.18 -0.98
CA GLN A 17 -6.17 8.88 -2.37
C GLN A 17 -5.73 10.16 -3.10
N HIS A 18 -4.58 10.10 -3.78
CA HIS A 18 -4.09 11.17 -4.65
C HIS A 18 -3.57 10.60 -5.96
N SER A 19 -4.06 11.13 -7.09
CA SER A 19 -3.67 10.66 -8.42
C SER A 19 -2.76 11.65 -9.12
N ASN A 20 -1.71 11.14 -9.78
CA ASN A 20 -0.84 11.91 -10.66
C ASN A 20 -0.54 11.13 -11.96
N SER A 21 0.36 11.66 -12.80
CA SER A 21 0.73 11.03 -14.07
C SER A 21 1.42 9.66 -13.92
N GLU A 22 1.92 9.31 -12.73
CA GLU A 22 2.57 8.02 -12.46
C GLU A 22 1.61 6.95 -11.93
N GLY A 23 0.41 7.34 -11.49
CA GLY A 23 -0.62 6.47 -10.93
C GLY A 23 -1.30 7.05 -9.69
N THR A 24 -2.03 6.20 -8.99
CA THR A 24 -2.73 6.54 -7.74
C THR A 24 -1.87 6.22 -6.53
N HIS A 25 -1.80 7.13 -5.56
CA HIS A 25 -1.08 6.97 -4.29
C HIS A 25 -2.08 7.01 -3.13
N PHE A 26 -1.77 6.26 -2.07
CA PHE A 26 -2.59 6.20 -0.86
C PHE A 26 -1.75 6.56 0.36
N THR A 27 -2.20 7.57 1.09
CA THR A 27 -1.45 8.20 2.18
C THR A 27 -2.19 8.01 3.50
N PHE A 28 -1.46 7.60 4.54
CA PHE A 28 -1.94 7.64 5.91
C PHE A 28 -1.70 9.03 6.51
N HIS A 29 -2.73 9.61 7.14
CA HIS A 29 -2.66 10.92 7.78
C HIS A 29 -2.96 10.81 9.28
N LYS A 30 -2.13 11.46 10.10
CA LYS A 30 -2.38 11.65 11.53
C LYS A 30 -1.94 13.04 11.97
N GLY A 31 -2.93 13.92 12.15
CA GLY A 31 -2.69 15.34 12.38
C GLY A 31 -1.92 15.96 11.21
N LYS A 32 -0.75 16.58 11.49
CA LYS A 32 0.12 17.16 10.45
C LYS A 32 1.08 16.14 9.81
N LYS A 33 1.19 14.94 10.36
CA LYS A 33 2.08 13.89 9.86
C LYS A 33 1.36 13.09 8.78
N HIS A 34 2.08 12.74 7.73
CA HIS A 34 1.56 11.92 6.65
C HIS A 34 2.63 10.91 6.20
N LYS A 35 2.18 9.77 5.67
CA LYS A 35 3.07 8.75 5.12
C LYS A 35 2.40 8.03 3.95
N ILE A 36 3.12 7.92 2.84
CA ILE A 36 2.64 7.15 1.70
C ILE A 36 2.73 5.66 2.06
N ILE A 37 1.59 4.98 2.02
CA ILE A 37 1.44 3.55 2.31
C ILE A 37 1.44 2.75 1.02
N PHE A 38 0.85 3.29 -0.04
CA PHE A 38 0.81 2.63 -1.35
C PHE A 38 1.15 3.63 -2.46
N GLU A 39 2.06 3.25 -3.35
CA GLU A 39 2.55 4.07 -4.45
C GLU A 39 2.15 3.47 -5.80
N ARG A 40 1.77 4.35 -6.74
CA ARG A 40 1.62 4.03 -8.18
C ARG A 40 0.65 2.88 -8.47
N LEU A 41 -0.49 2.82 -7.76
CA LEU A 41 -1.58 1.91 -8.12
C LEU A 41 -2.09 2.27 -9.52
N LYS A 42 -2.10 1.27 -10.41
CA LYS A 42 -2.59 1.40 -11.78
C LYS A 42 -3.12 0.06 -12.30
N PRO A 43 -4.15 0.07 -13.17
CA PRO A 43 -4.56 -1.14 -13.86
C PRO A 43 -3.45 -1.63 -14.79
N LEU A 44 -3.46 -2.93 -15.07
CA LEU A 44 -2.57 -3.59 -16.02
C LEU A 44 -3.41 -4.20 -17.14
N ASP A 45 -2.82 -4.34 -18.33
CA ASP A 45 -3.51 -4.86 -19.53
C ASP A 45 -4.06 -6.28 -19.36
N ASN A 46 -3.52 -7.05 -18.41
CA ASN A 46 -3.98 -8.40 -18.09
C ASN A 46 -5.12 -8.45 -17.05
N GLY A 47 -5.77 -7.32 -16.75
CA GLY A 47 -6.84 -7.22 -15.76
C GLY A 47 -6.36 -7.22 -14.30
N GLY A 48 -5.05 -7.27 -14.05
CA GLY A 48 -4.48 -7.11 -12.72
C GLY A 48 -4.22 -5.65 -12.35
N ALA A 49 -3.59 -5.43 -11.20
CA ALA A 49 -3.06 -4.12 -10.83
C ALA A 49 -1.55 -4.16 -10.57
N GLY A 50 -0.88 -3.04 -10.86
CA GLY A 50 0.48 -2.75 -10.45
C GLY A 50 0.51 -1.78 -9.28
N GLY A 51 1.68 -1.60 -8.67
CA GLY A 51 1.88 -0.68 -7.56
C GLY A 51 2.76 -1.27 -6.48
N TYR A 52 3.02 -0.47 -5.46
CA TYR A 52 3.99 -0.80 -4.42
C TYR A 52 3.44 -0.46 -3.03
N LEU A 53 3.46 -1.45 -2.13
CA LEU A 53 3.04 -1.30 -0.74
C LEU A 53 4.27 -1.06 0.13
N PHE A 54 4.22 -0.06 1.02
CA PHE A 54 5.24 0.16 2.02
C PHE A 54 5.21 -0.96 3.06
N ALA A 55 6.31 -1.70 3.20
CA ALA A 55 6.38 -2.87 4.07
C ALA A 55 7.69 -2.97 4.88
N LYS A 56 8.57 -1.95 4.80
CA LYS A 56 9.88 -1.95 5.49
C LYS A 56 9.79 -2.08 7.01
N VAL A 57 8.67 -1.65 7.59
CA VAL A 57 8.41 -1.72 9.03
C VAL A 57 8.01 -3.11 9.49
N LEU A 58 7.69 -4.02 8.55
CA LEU A 58 7.38 -5.41 8.81
C LEU A 58 8.65 -6.25 8.64
N GLU A 59 9.09 -6.91 9.71
CA GLU A 59 10.36 -7.65 9.73
C GLU A 59 10.41 -8.74 8.65
N GLU A 60 9.30 -9.46 8.45
CA GLU A 60 9.15 -10.54 7.47
C GLU A 60 9.31 -10.06 6.01
N TYR A 61 9.06 -8.78 5.72
CA TYR A 61 9.19 -8.19 4.38
C TYR A 61 10.46 -7.36 4.19
N LYS A 62 11.28 -7.18 5.23
CA LYS A 62 12.48 -6.33 5.21
C LYS A 62 13.45 -6.70 4.08
N ASN A 63 13.65 -8.00 3.84
CA ASN A 63 14.54 -8.51 2.79
C ASN A 63 13.90 -8.51 1.39
N GLN A 64 12.59 -8.29 1.29
CA GLN A 64 11.85 -8.28 0.02
C GLN A 64 11.59 -6.85 -0.50
N CYS A 65 11.81 -5.86 0.36
CA CYS A 65 11.63 -4.45 0.08
C CYS A 65 12.69 -3.92 -0.89
N SER A 66 12.26 -3.01 -1.76
CA SER A 66 13.16 -2.12 -2.49
C SER A 66 13.96 -1.21 -1.54
N LYS A 67 14.93 -0.46 -2.07
CA LYS A 67 15.69 0.56 -1.31
C LYS A 67 14.77 1.57 -0.59
N ASN A 68 13.60 1.84 -1.17
CA ASN A 68 12.60 2.77 -0.63
C ASN A 68 11.65 2.13 0.38
N GLY A 69 11.82 0.85 0.70
CA GLY A 69 11.02 0.17 1.71
C GLY A 69 9.67 -0.37 1.23
N HIS A 70 9.49 -0.50 -0.08
CA HIS A 70 8.24 -0.98 -0.66
C HIS A 70 8.41 -2.33 -1.35
N ILE A 71 7.36 -3.15 -1.32
CA ILE A 71 7.22 -4.41 -2.06
C ILE A 71 6.24 -4.22 -3.21
N SER A 72 6.43 -4.94 -4.31
CA SER A 72 5.46 -4.93 -5.42
C SER A 72 4.16 -5.62 -4.99
N VAL A 73 3.01 -5.01 -5.28
CA VAL A 73 1.68 -5.61 -5.01
C VAL A 73 1.50 -6.96 -5.73
N ARG A 74 2.27 -7.20 -6.81
CA ARG A 74 2.28 -8.50 -7.52
C ARG A 74 2.82 -9.65 -6.68
N LYS A 75 3.54 -9.37 -5.58
CA LYS A 75 4.02 -10.39 -4.64
C LYS A 75 2.97 -10.79 -3.60
N ILE A 76 1.87 -10.04 -3.52
CA ILE A 76 0.79 -10.26 -2.55
C ILE A 76 -0.25 -11.15 -3.24
N ASN A 77 -0.47 -12.33 -2.68
CA ASN A 77 -1.18 -13.41 -3.36
C ASN A 77 -2.68 -13.44 -3.06
N SER A 78 -3.13 -12.72 -2.03
CA SER A 78 -4.54 -12.71 -1.64
C SER A 78 -4.98 -11.36 -1.06
N GLU A 79 -6.29 -11.12 -1.07
CA GLU A 79 -6.91 -9.99 -0.38
C GLU A 79 -6.63 -10.01 1.13
N ILE A 80 -6.68 -11.19 1.75
CA ILE A 80 -6.43 -11.35 3.18
C ILE A 80 -4.99 -10.92 3.52
N GLU A 81 -4.02 -11.35 2.71
CA GLU A 81 -2.64 -10.94 2.87
C GLU A 81 -2.52 -9.41 2.74
N LEU A 82 -3.11 -8.81 1.70
CA LEU A 82 -3.07 -7.35 1.52
C LEU A 82 -3.66 -6.60 2.72
N ARG A 83 -4.83 -7.03 3.21
CA ARG A 83 -5.49 -6.41 4.37
C ARG A 83 -4.62 -6.50 5.62
N ASN A 84 -4.05 -7.66 5.89
CA ASN A 84 -3.18 -7.86 7.06
C ASN A 84 -1.94 -6.97 6.98
N LEU A 85 -1.33 -6.84 5.81
CA LEU A 85 -0.15 -5.99 5.63
C LEU A 85 -0.48 -4.51 5.83
N VAL A 86 -1.53 -4.02 5.18
CA VAL A 86 -1.96 -2.63 5.30
C VAL A 86 -2.30 -2.31 6.76
N GLN A 87 -3.03 -3.20 7.44
CA GLN A 87 -3.35 -3.04 8.86
C GLN A 87 -2.10 -2.94 9.73
N GLN A 88 -1.15 -3.86 9.61
CA GLN A 88 0.08 -3.84 10.41
C GLN A 88 0.91 -2.57 10.17
N VAL A 89 1.00 -2.13 8.91
CA VAL A 89 1.72 -0.91 8.56
C VAL A 89 1.05 0.32 9.14
N ILE A 90 -0.28 0.41 9.05
CA ILE A 90 -1.05 1.52 9.64
C ILE A 90 -0.90 1.53 11.17
N MET A 91 -1.03 0.38 11.83
CA MET A 91 -0.85 0.28 13.29
C MET A 91 0.55 0.75 13.72
N HIS A 92 1.58 0.38 12.95
CA HIS A 92 2.93 0.87 13.19
C HIS A 92 2.97 2.40 13.16
N PHE A 93 2.47 3.04 12.11
CA PHE A 93 2.48 4.50 12.01
C PHE A 93 1.59 5.17 13.05
N ASP A 94 0.43 4.60 13.36
CA ASP A 94 -0.45 5.13 14.39
C ASP A 94 0.23 5.11 15.78
N SER A 95 1.07 4.11 16.07
CA SER A 95 1.80 4.07 17.35
C SER A 95 2.93 5.11 17.49
N ILE A 96 3.49 5.61 16.38
CA ILE A 96 4.68 6.49 16.39
C ILE A 96 4.39 7.92 15.90
N TYR A 97 3.22 8.16 15.30
CA TYR A 97 2.78 9.48 14.84
C TYR A 97 1.88 10.15 15.86
#